data_AF-A0A9D7LN33-F1
#
_entry.id   AF-A0A9D7LN33-F1
#
_cell.length_a   1.000
_cell.length_b   1.000
_cell.length_c   1.000
_cell.angle_alpha   90.00
_cell.angle_beta   90.00
_cell.angle_gamma   90.00
#
_symmetry.space_group_name_H-M   'P 1'
#
loop_
_entity.id
_entity.type
_entity.pdbx_description
1 polymer ?
#
loop_
_entity_poly.entity_id
_entity_poly.type
_entity_poly.pdbx_seq_one_letter_code
_entity_poly.pdbx_strand_id
1 'polypeptide(L)'
;MLKADFLCDCDPGLRLIETLRRENGHYPLLAGHLSRLRRSADWLGFALDEVALRGCLDAQPADGIWRVRVTLAKNGDFAAQCFPLVDEPVRLRYARLAAVPIDSGDPLRGHKTSERGVYDDALRSLPADSAIFDVVFLNERGGRR
;
A
#
# COMPACT_ATOMS: atom_id res chain seq x y z
N MET A 1 9.52 23.99 9.65
CA MET A 1 8.36 23.12 9.37
C MET A 1 7.57 23.82 8.27
N LEU A 2 7.72 23.43 7.00
CA LEU A 2 7.11 24.17 5.87
C LEU A 2 7.02 23.33 4.58
N LYS A 3 6.81 22.01 4.70
CA LYS A 3 6.67 21.10 3.54
C LYS A 3 5.43 20.20 3.61
N ALA A 4 4.87 19.97 4.80
CA ALA A 4 3.61 19.22 4.96
C ALA A 4 2.41 20.01 4.44
N ASP A 5 2.41 21.34 4.62
CA ASP A 5 1.30 22.21 4.21
C ASP A 5 1.09 22.24 2.69
N PHE A 6 2.14 22.02 1.89
CA PHE A 6 2.02 22.01 0.42
C PHE A 6 1.31 20.76 -0.11
N LEU A 7 1.38 19.64 0.62
CA LEU A 7 0.60 18.44 0.30
C LEU A 7 -0.83 18.53 0.83
N CYS A 8 -1.15 19.51 1.71
CA CYS A 8 -2.50 19.70 2.25
C CYS A 8 -3.48 20.29 1.23
N ASP A 9 -3.06 21.26 0.42
CA ASP A 9 -3.97 22.06 -0.42
C ASP A 9 -4.17 21.57 -1.86
N CYS A 10 -3.41 20.58 -2.31
CA CYS A 10 -3.64 19.89 -3.56
C CYS A 10 -4.13 18.47 -3.24
N ASP A 11 -5.37 18.11 -3.61
CA ASP A 11 -5.79 16.71 -3.68
C ASP A 11 -5.62 16.19 -5.12
N PRO A 12 -4.44 15.66 -5.50
CA PRO A 12 -4.22 15.06 -6.81
C PRO A 12 -4.92 13.69 -6.96
N GLY A 13 -5.86 13.33 -6.07
CA GLY A 13 -6.45 11.99 -5.99
C GLY A 13 -5.57 10.99 -5.24
N LEU A 14 -4.68 11.47 -4.36
CA LEU A 14 -3.81 10.61 -3.55
C LEU A 14 -4.66 9.79 -2.58
N ARG A 15 -4.46 8.48 -2.56
CA ARG A 15 -5.13 7.58 -1.62
C ARG A 15 -4.11 6.86 -0.75
N LEU A 16 -4.44 6.69 0.52
CA LEU A 16 -3.76 5.72 1.38
C LEU A 16 -4.30 4.32 1.10
N ILE A 17 -3.44 3.32 1.17
CA ILE A 17 -3.77 1.94 0.83
C ILE A 17 -3.33 1.02 1.97
N GLU A 18 -4.20 0.08 2.34
CA GLU A 18 -3.84 -1.07 3.15
C GLU A 18 -4.25 -2.36 2.44
N THR A 19 -3.44 -3.42 2.57
CA THR A 19 -3.78 -4.74 2.02
C THR A 19 -3.60 -5.76 3.13
N LEU A 20 -4.70 -6.35 3.54
CA LEU A 20 -4.79 -7.26 4.68
C LEU A 20 -5.09 -8.67 4.18
N ARG A 21 -4.55 -9.68 4.87
CA ARG A 21 -5.06 -11.05 4.81
C ARG A 21 -6.24 -11.15 5.78
N ARG A 22 -7.34 -11.76 5.35
CA ARG A 22 -8.41 -12.24 6.22
C ARG A 22 -8.50 -13.75 6.09
N GLU A 23 -8.60 -14.46 7.20
CA GLU A 23 -8.65 -15.91 7.24
C GLU A 23 -9.69 -16.34 8.27
N ASN A 24 -10.75 -17.00 7.80
CA ASN A 24 -11.86 -17.49 8.64
C ASN A 24 -12.36 -16.42 9.62
N GLY A 25 -12.63 -15.23 9.09
CA GLY A 25 -13.12 -14.08 9.86
C GLY A 25 -12.04 -13.24 10.53
N HIS A 26 -10.80 -13.73 10.66
CA HIS A 26 -9.73 -13.06 11.38
C HIS A 26 -8.76 -12.30 10.48
N TYR A 27 -8.26 -11.16 10.96
CA TYR A 27 -7.23 -10.37 10.27
C TYR A 27 -5.89 -10.48 11.01
N PRO A 28 -4.96 -11.35 10.59
CA PRO A 28 -3.62 -11.37 11.16
C PRO A 28 -2.98 -9.99 10.98
N LEU A 29 -2.53 -9.38 12.09
CA LEU A 29 -1.90 -8.04 12.14
C LEU A 29 -2.84 -6.83 11.94
N LEU A 30 -4.16 -6.97 12.13
CA LEU A 30 -5.11 -5.85 11.99
C LEU A 30 -4.65 -4.57 12.73
N ALA A 31 -4.22 -4.69 13.97
CA ALA A 31 -3.73 -3.55 14.76
C ALA A 31 -2.53 -2.85 14.11
N GLY A 32 -1.62 -3.60 13.48
CA GLY A 32 -0.47 -3.05 12.76
C GLY A 32 -0.88 -2.30 11.50
N HIS A 33 -1.85 -2.83 10.74
CA HIS A 33 -2.42 -2.15 9.59
C HIS A 33 -3.12 -0.84 9.99
N LEU A 34 -3.97 -0.87 11.02
CA LEU A 34 -4.67 0.32 11.51
C LEU A 34 -3.69 1.38 12.05
N SER A 35 -2.67 0.97 12.81
CA SER A 35 -1.64 1.89 13.30
C SER A 35 -0.85 2.56 12.17
N ARG A 36 -0.50 1.81 11.11
CA ARG A 36 0.19 2.38 9.93
C ARG A 36 -0.71 3.34 9.16
N LEU A 37 -1.97 2.97 8.96
CA LEU A 37 -2.95 3.83 8.28
C LEU A 37 -3.16 5.13 9.05
N ARG A 38 -3.40 5.04 10.38
CA ARG A 38 -3.55 6.18 11.29
C ARG A 38 -2.35 7.11 11.20
N ARG A 39 -1.14 6.59 11.38
CA ARG A 39 0.11 7.38 11.30
C ARG A 39 0.24 8.11 9.96
N SER A 40 -0.14 7.45 8.87
CA SER A 40 -0.06 8.05 7.54
C SER A 40 -1.14 9.10 7.33
N ALA A 41 -2.35 8.86 7.83
CA ALA A 41 -3.44 9.82 7.78
C ALA A 41 -3.11 11.09 8.58
N ASP A 42 -2.59 10.94 9.79
CA ASP A 42 -2.19 12.05 10.65
C ASP A 42 -1.06 12.88 10.01
N TRP A 43 -0.08 12.22 9.39
CA TRP A 43 1.06 12.92 8.76
C TRP A 43 0.67 13.65 7.46
N LEU A 44 -0.22 13.06 6.65
CA LEU A 44 -0.61 13.59 5.34
C LEU A 44 -1.91 14.43 5.37
N GLY A 45 -2.55 14.55 6.53
CA GLY A 45 -3.80 15.29 6.69
C GLY A 45 -5.02 14.60 6.07
N PHE A 46 -5.15 13.28 6.20
CA PHE A 46 -6.35 12.53 5.79
C PHE A 46 -7.31 12.42 6.97
N ALA A 47 -8.60 12.61 6.74
CA ALA A 47 -9.61 12.23 7.71
C ALA A 47 -9.68 10.70 7.82
N LEU A 48 -9.84 10.17 9.04
CA LEU A 48 -9.98 8.73 9.27
C LEU A 48 -10.91 8.46 10.46
N ASP A 49 -12.08 7.92 10.15
CA ASP A 49 -12.97 7.28 11.11
C ASP A 49 -12.57 5.79 11.25
N GLU A 50 -11.88 5.44 12.33
CA GLU A 50 -11.48 4.03 12.54
C GLU A 50 -12.67 3.14 12.79
N VAL A 51 -13.69 3.65 13.47
CA VAL A 51 -14.82 2.84 13.92
C VAL A 51 -15.62 2.40 12.70
N ALA A 52 -15.91 3.36 11.81
CA ALA A 52 -16.57 3.07 10.54
C ALA A 52 -15.74 2.11 9.66
N LEU A 53 -14.42 2.31 9.59
CA LEU A 53 -13.54 1.42 8.85
C LEU A 53 -13.56 -0.01 9.42
N ARG A 54 -13.55 -0.16 10.74
CA ARG A 54 -13.58 -1.47 11.41
C ARG A 54 -14.89 -2.20 11.12
N GLY A 55 -16.02 -1.49 11.21
CA GLY A 55 -17.33 -2.05 10.82
C GLY A 55 -17.36 -2.51 9.36
N CYS A 56 -16.75 -1.74 8.45
CA CYS A 56 -16.62 -2.13 7.03
C CYS A 56 -15.75 -3.38 6.82
N LEU A 57 -14.67 -3.51 7.59
CA LEU A 57 -13.81 -4.71 7.56
C LEU A 57 -14.57 -5.93 8.10
N ASP A 58 -15.27 -5.79 9.23
CA ASP A 58 -16.01 -6.89 9.84
C ASP A 58 -17.09 -7.45 8.90
N ALA A 59 -17.70 -6.58 8.09
CA ALA A 59 -18.70 -6.92 7.08
C ALA A 59 -18.17 -7.68 5.85
N GLN A 60 -16.84 -7.82 5.66
CA GLN A 60 -16.30 -8.63 4.54
C GLN A 60 -16.59 -10.13 4.75
N PRO A 61 -16.50 -10.97 3.71
CA PRO A 61 -16.64 -12.42 3.84
C PRO A 61 -15.73 -13.02 4.91
N ALA A 62 -16.27 -13.90 5.75
CA ALA A 62 -15.53 -14.53 6.84
C ALA A 62 -14.83 -15.82 6.40
N ASP A 63 -15.58 -16.74 5.79
CA ASP A 63 -15.09 -18.09 5.51
C ASP A 63 -14.06 -18.13 4.39
N GLY A 64 -12.97 -18.87 4.61
CA GLY A 64 -11.87 -19.00 3.65
C GLY A 64 -10.79 -17.93 3.84
N ILE A 65 -9.91 -17.82 2.84
CA ILE A 65 -8.77 -16.91 2.85
C ILE A 65 -8.99 -15.81 1.81
N TRP A 66 -8.86 -14.58 2.25
CA TRP A 66 -9.14 -13.40 1.44
C TRP A 66 -8.00 -12.38 1.52
N ARG A 67 -7.80 -11.68 0.41
CA ARG A 67 -7.05 -10.43 0.36
C ARG A 67 -8.04 -9.28 0.40
N VAL A 68 -7.99 -8.47 1.45
CA VAL A 68 -8.81 -7.27 1.60
C VAL A 68 -7.97 -6.04 1.31
N ARG A 69 -8.32 -5.28 0.28
CA ARG A 69 -7.66 -4.00 -0.05
C ARG A 69 -8.53 -2.84 0.43
N VAL A 70 -8.00 -2.05 1.34
CA VAL A 70 -8.58 -0.78 1.78
C VAL A 70 -7.93 0.35 1.00
N THR A 71 -8.74 1.31 0.57
CA THR A 71 -8.26 2.62 0.11
C THR A 71 -8.96 3.71 0.89
N LEU A 72 -8.22 4.74 1.32
CA LEU A 72 -8.72 5.90 2.03
C LEU A 72 -8.37 7.16 1.24
N ALA A 73 -9.37 7.96 0.91
CA ALA A 73 -9.24 9.28 0.30
C ALA A 73 -9.09 10.35 1.38
N LYS A 74 -8.64 11.54 0.97
CA LYS A 74 -8.26 12.60 1.91
C LYS A 74 -9.42 13.14 2.74
N ASN A 75 -10.60 13.20 2.14
CA ASN A 75 -11.86 13.60 2.79
C ASN A 75 -12.41 12.56 3.78
N GLY A 76 -11.77 11.40 3.90
CA GLY A 76 -12.20 10.32 4.78
C GLY A 76 -13.04 9.24 4.11
N ASP A 77 -13.39 9.41 2.83
CA ASP A 77 -14.07 8.36 2.09
C ASP A 77 -13.16 7.14 1.95
N PHE A 78 -13.67 5.96 2.27
CA PHE A 78 -12.93 4.72 2.16
C PHE A 78 -13.73 3.64 1.45
N ALA A 79 -13.00 2.66 0.92
CA ALA A 79 -13.56 1.45 0.33
C ALA A 79 -12.71 0.25 0.73
N ALA A 80 -13.36 -0.88 1.01
CA ALA A 80 -12.73 -2.18 1.20
C ALA A 80 -13.20 -3.13 0.09
N GLN A 81 -12.24 -3.74 -0.61
CA GLN A 81 -12.49 -4.72 -1.66
C GLN A 81 -11.90 -6.07 -1.26
N CYS A 82 -12.70 -7.12 -1.37
CA CYS A 82 -12.31 -8.47 -0.98
C CYS A 82 -12.08 -9.34 -2.22
N PHE A 83 -10.97 -10.06 -2.25
CA PHE A 83 -10.60 -10.98 -3.33
C PHE A 83 -10.22 -12.33 -2.74
N PRO A 84 -10.69 -13.46 -3.28
CA PRO A 84 -10.22 -14.78 -2.84
C PRO A 84 -8.69 -14.83 -2.93
N LEU A 85 -8.05 -15.26 -1.85
CA LEU A 85 -6.62 -15.52 -1.83
C LEU A 85 -6.41 -17.01 -2.03
N VAL A 86 -6.21 -17.40 -3.28
CA VAL A 86 -5.87 -18.77 -3.64
C VAL A 86 -4.40 -19.03 -3.39
N ASP A 87 -4.08 -20.22 -2.89
CA ASP A 87 -2.68 -20.64 -2.78
C ASP A 87 -2.09 -20.74 -4.19
N GLU A 88 -1.07 -19.94 -4.45
CA GLU A 88 -0.27 -20.11 -5.66
C GLU A 88 0.76 -21.23 -5.42
N PRO A 89 0.97 -22.12 -6.38
CA PRO A 89 2.01 -23.15 -6.26
C PRO A 89 3.37 -22.47 -6.06
N VAL A 90 4.15 -23.00 -5.12
CA VAL A 90 5.50 -22.49 -4.82
C VAL A 90 6.34 -22.58 -6.08
N ARG A 91 6.73 -21.43 -6.63
CA ARG A 91 7.60 -21.30 -7.80
C ARG A 91 8.71 -20.31 -7.49
N LEU A 92 9.89 -20.53 -8.08
CA LEU A 92 10.96 -19.55 -8.03
C LEU A 92 10.49 -18.26 -8.72
N ARG A 93 10.50 -17.16 -7.98
CA ARG A 93 10.23 -15.81 -8.48
C ARG A 93 11.56 -15.07 -8.55
N TYR A 94 11.94 -14.58 -9.73
CA TYR A 94 13.13 -13.75 -9.88
C TYR A 94 12.76 -12.29 -9.63
N ALA A 95 13.63 -11.55 -8.93
CA ALA A 95 13.51 -10.11 -8.78
C ALA A 95 14.73 -9.43 -9.37
N ARG A 96 14.54 -8.28 -10.02
CA ARG A 96 15.63 -7.47 -10.55
C ARG A 96 15.91 -6.30 -9.60
N LEU A 97 17.18 -5.99 -9.38
CA LEU A 97 17.54 -4.72 -8.73
C LEU A 97 17.33 -3.56 -9.70
N ALA A 98 16.60 -2.54 -9.27
CA ALA A 98 16.41 -1.31 -10.03
C ALA A 98 17.77 -0.67 -10.34
N ALA A 99 17.95 -0.22 -11.58
CA ALA A 99 19.17 0.49 -11.98
C ALA A 99 19.24 1.91 -11.44
N VAL A 100 18.07 2.52 -11.20
CA VAL A 100 17.94 3.88 -10.66
C VAL A 100 17.60 3.78 -9.17
N PRO A 101 18.38 4.42 -8.29
CA PRO A 101 18.07 4.45 -6.88
C PRO A 101 16.86 5.35 -6.63
N ILE A 102 16.13 5.03 -5.57
CA ILE A 102 15.02 5.85 -5.14
C ILE A 102 15.53 6.90 -4.13
N ASP A 103 15.28 8.20 -4.36
CA ASP A 103 15.49 9.33 -3.40
C ASP A 103 14.91 9.17 -1.96
N SER A 104 15.74 8.78 -0.97
CA SER A 104 15.28 8.60 0.41
C SER A 104 14.71 9.85 1.09
N GLY A 105 14.90 11.04 0.50
CA GLY A 105 14.35 12.31 0.98
C GLY A 105 12.88 12.54 0.63
N ASP A 106 12.29 11.72 -0.24
CA ASP A 106 10.88 11.81 -0.60
C ASP A 106 9.98 11.37 0.57
N PRO A 107 9.16 12.30 1.12
CA PRO A 107 8.36 12.03 2.30
C PRO A 107 7.27 10.97 2.07
N LEU A 108 6.74 10.83 0.85
CA LEU A 108 5.62 9.92 0.58
C LEU A 108 6.02 8.45 0.74
N ARG A 109 7.31 8.14 0.71
CA ARG A 109 7.82 6.76 0.80
C ARG A 109 7.67 6.12 2.16
N GLY A 110 7.50 6.93 3.20
CA GLY A 110 7.12 6.45 4.53
C GLY A 110 5.69 5.92 4.58
N HIS A 111 4.88 6.17 3.54
CA HIS A 111 3.45 5.97 3.53
C HIS A 111 3.04 5.06 2.37
N LYS A 112 2.08 4.17 2.63
CA LYS A 112 1.56 3.27 1.60
C LYS A 112 0.46 3.98 0.82
N THR A 113 0.81 4.60 -0.29
CA THR A 113 -0.10 5.43 -1.09
C THR A 113 -0.38 4.83 -2.49
N SER A 114 -1.30 5.45 -3.22
CA SER A 114 -1.54 5.22 -4.64
C SER A 114 -0.53 5.90 -5.56
N GLU A 115 0.34 6.78 -5.04
CA GLU A 115 1.45 7.34 -5.81
C GLU A 115 2.50 6.24 -5.96
N ARG A 116 2.57 5.69 -7.17
CA ARG A 116 3.43 4.55 -7.49
C ARG A 116 4.13 4.68 -8.84
N GLY A 117 4.21 5.89 -9.39
CA GLY A 117 4.67 6.10 -10.77
C GLY A 117 6.02 5.42 -11.04
N VAL A 118 6.99 5.62 -10.15
CA VAL A 118 8.34 5.04 -10.24
C VAL A 118 8.33 3.50 -10.22
N TYR A 119 7.48 2.87 -9.39
CA TYR A 119 7.39 1.42 -9.30
C TYR A 119 6.73 0.83 -10.55
N ASP A 120 5.64 1.45 -10.99
CA ASP A 120 4.86 0.99 -12.14
C ASP A 120 5.65 1.19 -13.44
N ASP A 121 6.41 2.29 -13.57
CA ASP A 121 7.33 2.53 -14.69
C ASP A 121 8.43 1.47 -14.74
N ALA A 122 9.03 1.11 -13.60
CA ALA A 122 10.09 0.11 -13.56
C ALA A 122 9.56 -1.27 -13.96
N LEU A 123 8.37 -1.67 -13.51
CA LEU A 123 7.73 -2.91 -13.93
C LEU A 123 7.38 -2.88 -15.43
N ARG A 124 6.85 -1.75 -15.94
CA ARG A 124 6.56 -1.59 -17.38
C ARG A 124 7.80 -1.57 -18.27
N SER A 125 8.98 -1.26 -17.72
CA SER A 125 10.24 -1.29 -18.46
C SER A 125 10.77 -2.72 -18.68
N LEU A 126 10.20 -3.73 -18.03
CA LEU A 126 10.58 -5.12 -18.23
C LEU A 126 10.02 -5.65 -19.56
N PRO A 127 10.77 -6.49 -20.29
CA PRO A 127 10.24 -7.21 -21.44
C PRO A 127 8.98 -8.01 -21.08
N ALA A 128 8.04 -8.13 -22.01
CA ALA A 128 6.78 -8.85 -21.77
C ALA A 128 6.97 -10.35 -21.47
N ASP A 129 8.07 -10.94 -21.94
CA ASP A 129 8.49 -12.33 -21.71
C ASP A 129 9.45 -12.48 -20.52
N SER A 130 9.65 -11.42 -19.73
CA SER A 130 10.57 -11.44 -18.61
C SER A 130 10.14 -12.45 -17.53
N ALA A 131 11.10 -13.27 -17.09
CA ALA A 131 10.92 -14.14 -15.91
C ALA A 131 10.96 -13.36 -14.57
N ILE A 132 11.18 -12.04 -14.63
CA ILE A 132 11.24 -11.16 -13.46
C ILE A 132 9.82 -10.88 -12.96
N PHE A 133 9.55 -11.27 -11.73
CA PHE A 133 8.27 -11.05 -11.05
C PHE A 133 8.18 -9.65 -10.43
N ASP A 134 9.29 -9.12 -9.90
CA ASP A 134 9.29 -7.83 -9.21
C ASP A 134 10.61 -7.08 -9.38
N VAL A 135 10.58 -5.77 -9.14
CA VAL A 135 11.76 -4.90 -9.15
C VAL A 135 12.00 -4.38 -7.74
N VAL A 136 13.17 -4.70 -7.18
CA VAL A 136 13.58 -4.26 -5.85
C VAL A 136 14.41 -3.00 -5.97
N PHE A 137 14.04 -1.97 -5.21
CA PHE A 137 14.72 -0.69 -5.23
C PHE A 137 15.68 -0.54 -4.06
N LEU A 138 16.81 0.09 -4.35
CA LEU A 138 17.73 0.58 -3.33
C LEU A 138 17.58 2.08 -3.24
N ASN A 139 17.69 2.63 -2.03
CA ASN A 139 17.90 4.06 -1.89
C ASN A 139 19.38 4.42 -2.10
N GLU A 140 19.68 5.71 -2.19
CA GLU A 140 21.03 6.24 -2.39
C GLU A 140 22.00 5.95 -1.22
N ARG A 141 21.50 5.39 -0.11
CA ARG A 141 22.28 4.96 1.07
C ARG A 141 22.48 3.44 1.14
N GLY A 142 22.04 2.69 0.13
CA GLY A 142 22.13 1.23 0.09
C GLY A 142 21.06 0.48 0.92
N GLY A 143 20.11 1.19 1.52
CA GLY A 143 18.97 0.60 2.22
C GLY A 143 17.92 0.05 1.24
N ARG A 144 17.35 -1.11 1.55
CA ARG A 144 16.24 -1.73 0.79
C ARG A 144 14.91 -1.09 1.21
N ARG A 145 14.03 -0.81 0.26
CA ARG A 145 12.60 -0.48 0.49
C ARG A 145 11.73 -1.21 -0.52
#